data_AF-A0A2M7PIZ0-F1
#
_entry.id   AF-A0A2M7PIZ0-F1
#
_cell.length_a   1.000
_cell.length_b   1.000
_cell.length_c   1.000
_cell.angle_alpha   90.00
_cell.angle_beta   90.00
_cell.angle_gamma   90.00
#
_symmetry.space_group_name_H-M   'P 1'
#
loop_
_entity.id
_entity.type
_entity.pdbx_description
1 polymer ?
#
loop_
_entity_poly.entity_id
_entity_poly.type
_entity_poly.pdbx_seq_one_letter_code
_entity_poly.pdbx_strand_id
1 'polypeptide(L)'
;MQPREKKIIFASPISIAGNAVLAVLKISIGLFAGSLALVADGIDSASDIITSLITLYAAYIVARPPDIKYPYGYHKADTLATKFLSFIIFFAGAQLAVSSFGQLIDPVTRSIPDKISLYIVVVSIFGKLLLSWYLHKTGKLVDSAMLIANARNMKNDVVISVSV
;
A
#
# COMPACT_ATOMS: atom_id res chain seq x y z
N MET A 1 -2.56 18.55 19.28
CA MET A 1 -2.58 17.84 17.98
C MET A 1 -2.99 18.83 16.91
N GLN A 2 -2.10 19.14 15.97
CA GLN A 2 -2.34 20.10 14.90
C GLN A 2 -3.34 19.52 13.86
N PRO A 3 -3.94 20.37 13.00
CA PRO A 3 -4.91 19.94 11.99
C PRO A 3 -4.35 18.92 10.98
N ARG A 4 -3.04 18.95 10.72
CA ARG A 4 -2.33 18.01 9.84
C ARG A 4 -2.37 16.59 10.39
N GLU A 5 -1.93 16.37 11.63
CA GLU A 5 -1.82 15.00 12.17
C GLU A 5 -3.18 14.33 12.29
N LYS A 6 -4.22 15.09 12.65
CA LYS A 6 -5.60 14.57 12.66
C LYS A 6 -5.99 14.00 11.31
N LYS A 7 -5.73 14.73 10.21
CA LYS A 7 -6.06 14.28 8.85
C LYS A 7 -5.28 13.03 8.45
N ILE A 8 -4.01 12.91 8.84
CA ILE A 8 -3.22 11.69 8.58
C ILE A 8 -3.83 10.51 9.34
N ILE A 9 -4.16 10.69 10.62
CA ILE A 9 -4.78 9.66 11.46
C ILE A 9 -6.18 9.26 10.98
N PHE A 10 -6.94 10.17 10.37
CA PHE A 10 -8.22 9.82 9.74
C PHE A 10 -8.06 9.12 8.38
N ALA A 11 -7.02 9.46 7.61
CA ALA A 11 -6.79 8.87 6.30
C ALA A 11 -6.24 7.43 6.39
N SER A 12 -5.38 7.13 7.36
CA SER A 12 -4.74 5.82 7.46
C SER A 12 -5.72 4.66 7.72
N PRO A 13 -6.74 4.76 8.59
CA PRO A 13 -7.76 3.73 8.77
C PRO A 13 -8.56 3.44 7.50
N ILE A 14 -8.84 4.46 6.68
CA ILE A 14 -9.53 4.28 5.39
C ILE A 14 -8.65 3.45 4.45
N SER A 15 -7.35 3.75 4.40
CA SER A 15 -6.37 2.96 3.64
C SER A 15 -6.28 1.52 4.16
N ILE A 16 -6.20 1.34 5.49
CA ILE A 16 -6.15 0.02 6.14
C ILE A 16 -7.39 -0.79 5.78
N ALA A 17 -8.59 -0.23 5.98
CA ALA A 17 -9.84 -0.91 5.71
C ALA A 17 -10.01 -1.24 4.22
N GLY A 18 -9.70 -0.29 3.34
CA GLY A 18 -9.76 -0.51 1.90
C GLY A 18 -8.83 -1.63 1.43
N ASN A 19 -7.57 -1.61 1.86
CA ASN A 19 -6.60 -2.66 1.52
C ASN A 19 -6.94 -4.00 2.18
N ALA A 20 -7.50 -4.02 3.40
CA ALA A 20 -7.98 -5.24 4.04
C ALA A 20 -9.12 -5.90 3.27
N VAL A 21 -10.11 -5.11 2.83
CA VAL A 21 -11.21 -5.62 2.00
C VAL A 21 -10.68 -6.18 0.69
N LEU A 22 -9.77 -5.47 0.01
CA LEU A 22 -9.16 -5.94 -1.23
C LEU A 22 -8.33 -7.21 -1.02
N ALA A 23 -7.53 -7.27 0.03
CA ALA A 23 -6.70 -8.44 0.35
C ALA A 23 -7.54 -9.69 0.60
N VAL A 24 -8.58 -9.58 1.45
CA VAL A 24 -9.48 -10.71 1.74
C VAL A 24 -10.17 -11.16 0.46
N LEU A 25 -10.74 -10.23 -0.32
CA LEU A 25 -11.48 -10.54 -1.52
C LEU A 25 -10.59 -11.25 -2.58
N LYS A 26 -9.38 -10.73 -2.82
CA LYS A 26 -8.41 -11.32 -3.75
C LYS A 26 -7.90 -12.67 -3.30
N ILE A 27 -7.50 -12.82 -2.03
CA ILE A 27 -6.93 -14.07 -1.50
C ILE A 27 -8.01 -15.16 -1.50
N SER A 28 -9.19 -14.88 -0.95
CA SER A 28 -10.26 -15.88 -0.88
C SER A 28 -10.63 -16.37 -2.28
N ILE A 29 -10.87 -15.46 -3.22
CA ILE A 29 -11.32 -15.85 -4.55
C ILE A 29 -10.17 -16.42 -5.39
N GLY A 30 -8.95 -15.92 -5.22
CA GLY A 30 -7.76 -16.51 -5.84
C GLY A 30 -7.55 -17.97 -5.43
N LEU A 31 -7.79 -18.31 -4.16
CA LEU A 31 -7.75 -19.70 -3.69
C LEU A 31 -8.88 -20.54 -4.30
N PHE A 32 -10.12 -20.04 -4.33
CA PHE A 32 -11.25 -20.76 -4.94
C PHE A 32 -11.09 -20.97 -6.45
N ALA A 33 -10.55 -19.98 -7.15
CA ALA A 33 -10.33 -20.02 -8.59
C ALA A 33 -9.00 -20.69 -8.99
N GLY A 34 -8.17 -21.09 -8.01
CA GLY A 34 -6.84 -21.67 -8.27
C GLY A 34 -5.86 -20.69 -8.93
N SER A 35 -6.06 -19.38 -8.79
CA SER A 35 -5.23 -18.34 -9.39
C SER A 35 -4.16 -17.85 -8.42
N LEU A 36 -2.95 -18.41 -8.53
CA LEU A 36 -1.80 -17.97 -7.74
C LEU A 36 -1.43 -16.51 -8.00
N ALA A 37 -1.69 -16.00 -9.20
CA ALA A 37 -1.47 -14.59 -9.54
C ALA A 37 -2.41 -13.67 -8.75
N LEU A 38 -3.69 -14.02 -8.63
CA LEU A 38 -4.65 -13.25 -7.86
C LEU A 38 -4.37 -13.32 -6.35
N VAL A 39 -3.93 -14.48 -5.86
CA VAL A 39 -3.49 -14.63 -4.46
C VAL A 39 -2.27 -13.74 -4.18
N ALA A 40 -1.29 -13.70 -5.09
CA ALA A 40 -0.11 -12.84 -4.95
C ALA A 40 -0.49 -11.35 -4.91
N ASP A 41 -1.37 -10.88 -5.79
CA ASP A 41 -1.90 -9.50 -5.75
C ASP A 41 -2.72 -9.21 -4.47
N GLY A 42 -3.34 -10.24 -3.91
CA GLY A 42 -3.97 -10.20 -2.59
C GLY A 42 -2.96 -10.01 -1.44
N ILE A 43 -1.82 -10.70 -1.50
CA ILE A 43 -0.71 -10.56 -0.54
C ILE A 43 -0.08 -9.16 -0.64
N ASP A 44 0.04 -8.59 -1.83
CA ASP A 44 0.50 -7.21 -1.99
C ASP A 44 -0.45 -6.22 -1.33
N SER A 45 -1.76 -6.42 -1.51
CA SER A 45 -2.78 -5.62 -0.83
C SER A 45 -2.72 -5.79 0.70
N ALA A 46 -2.35 -6.97 1.19
CA ALA A 46 -2.10 -7.18 2.62
C ALA A 46 -0.82 -6.44 3.10
N SER A 47 0.21 -6.36 2.26
CA SER A 47 1.42 -5.59 2.55
C SER A 47 1.14 -4.08 2.63
N ASP A 48 0.22 -3.57 1.82
CA ASP A 48 -0.26 -2.18 1.91
C ASP A 48 -0.97 -1.86 3.24
N ILE A 49 -1.52 -2.86 3.93
CA ILE A 49 -2.07 -2.68 5.29
C ILE A 49 -0.92 -2.39 6.25
N ILE A 50 0.20 -3.09 6.14
CA ILE A 50 1.38 -2.90 6.99
C ILE A 50 1.96 -1.50 6.79
N THR A 51 2.12 -1.06 5.54
CA THR A 51 2.60 0.31 5.22
C THR A 51 1.65 1.38 5.78
N SER A 52 0.33 1.13 5.72
CA SER A 52 -0.69 2.02 6.27
C SER A 52 -0.69 2.05 7.81
N LEU A 53 -0.40 0.92 8.47
CA LEU A 53 -0.23 0.84 9.92
C LEU A 53 1.02 1.59 10.39
N ILE A 54 2.14 1.45 9.68
CA ILE A 54 3.36 2.23 9.95
C ILE A 54 3.07 3.73 9.84
N THR A 55 2.34 4.14 8.80
CA THR A 55 1.91 5.52 8.59
C THR A 55 1.05 6.03 9.75
N LEU A 56 0.06 5.23 10.18
CA LEU A 56 -0.81 5.56 11.31
C LEU A 56 -0.01 5.72 12.62
N TYR A 57 0.87 4.77 12.92
CA TYR A 57 1.67 4.79 14.13
C TYR A 57 2.66 5.98 14.15
N ALA A 58 3.31 6.25 13.02
CA ALA A 58 4.17 7.41 12.86
C ALA A 58 3.40 8.72 13.07
N ALA A 59 2.18 8.83 12.54
CA ALA A 59 1.32 9.99 12.75
C ALA A 59 0.98 10.21 14.23
N TYR A 60 0.70 9.14 14.99
CA TYR A 60 0.51 9.22 16.43
C TYR A 60 1.75 9.70 17.18
N ILE A 61 2.95 9.30 16.76
CA ILE A 61 4.20 9.77 17.35
C ILE A 61 4.40 11.26 17.06
N VAL A 62 4.24 11.68 15.79
CA VAL A 62 4.40 13.08 15.38
C VAL A 62 3.42 13.99 16.11
N ALA A 63 2.22 13.51 16.41
CA ALA A 63 1.18 14.26 17.11
C ALA A 63 1.45 14.50 18.60
N ARG A 64 2.45 13.84 19.19
CA ARG A 64 2.77 14.01 20.61
C ARG A 64 3.28 15.43 20.89
N PRO A 65 2.87 16.05 22.01
CA PRO A 65 3.41 17.33 22.42
C PRO A 65 4.93 17.21 22.69
N PRO A 66 5.71 18.30 22.52
CA PRO A 66 7.11 18.33 22.91
C PRO A 66 7.31 17.99 24.39
N ASP A 67 8.40 17.31 24.69
CA ASP A 67 8.81 16.98 26.06
C ASP A 67 10.26 17.42 26.31
N ILE A 68 10.76 17.20 27.54
CA ILE A 68 12.13 17.59 27.93
C ILE A 68 13.18 16.88 27.06
N LYS A 69 12.90 15.65 26.61
CA LYS A 69 13.80 14.85 25.78
C LYS A 69 13.79 15.31 24.31
N TYR A 70 12.66 15.84 23.84
CA TYR A 70 12.44 16.37 22.50
C TYR A 70 11.77 17.75 22.56
N PRO A 71 12.53 18.82 22.89
CA PRO A 71 11.98 20.18 23.03
C PRO A 71 11.37 20.72 21.74
N TYR A 72 11.84 20.23 20.58
CA TYR A 72 11.33 20.58 19.25
C TYR A 72 10.19 19.65 18.77
N GLY A 73 9.71 18.74 19.63
CA GLY A 73 8.70 17.75 19.33
C GLY A 73 9.20 16.60 18.45
N TYR A 74 8.25 15.80 17.95
CA TYR A 74 8.51 14.52 17.30
C TYR A 74 8.40 14.55 15.77
N HIS A 75 8.42 15.73 15.15
CA HIS A 75 8.23 15.90 13.70
C HIS A 75 9.21 15.08 12.84
N LYS A 76 10.42 14.79 13.35
CA LYS A 76 11.41 13.92 12.67
C LYS A 76 10.91 12.48 12.47
N ALA A 77 9.92 12.03 13.24
CA ALA A 77 9.33 10.71 13.08
C ALA A 77 8.63 10.54 11.72
N ASP A 78 8.11 11.62 11.12
CA ASP A 78 7.50 11.57 9.78
C ASP A 78 8.56 11.22 8.73
N THR A 79 9.70 11.93 8.75
CA THR A 79 10.82 11.67 7.85
C THR A 79 11.38 10.26 8.04
N LEU A 80 11.50 9.81 9.30
CA LEU A 80 12.01 8.47 9.59
C LEU A 80 11.06 7.39 9.06
N ALA A 81 9.76 7.52 9.31
CA ALA A 81 8.75 6.61 8.79
C ALA A 81 8.73 6.59 7.26
N THR A 82 8.82 7.75 6.61
CA THR A 82 8.92 7.85 5.15
C THR A 82 10.14 7.12 4.61
N LYS A 83 11.31 7.25 5.25
CA LYS A 83 12.52 6.50 4.85
C LYS A 83 12.33 5.00 4.96
N PHE A 84 11.78 4.53 6.08
CA PHE A 84 11.46 3.10 6.27
C PHE A 84 10.50 2.60 5.20
N LEU A 85 9.44 3.36 4.90
CA LEU A 85 8.47 3.01 3.87
C LEU A 85 9.13 2.89 2.49
N SER A 86 9.98 3.86 2.13
CA SER A 86 10.74 3.84 0.88
C SER A 86 11.65 2.62 0.77
N PHE A 87 12.28 2.18 1.87
CA PHE A 87 13.07 0.95 1.86
C PHE A 87 12.19 -0.29 1.62
N ILE A 88 11.06 -0.42 2.32
CA ILE A 88 10.12 -1.54 2.13
C ILE A 88 9.68 -1.63 0.67
N ILE A 89 9.23 -0.50 0.10
CA ILE A 89 8.78 -0.42 -1.30
C ILE A 89 9.93 -0.76 -2.26
N PHE A 90 11.13 -0.24 -2.00
CA PHE A 90 12.31 -0.54 -2.82
C PHE A 90 12.65 -2.03 -2.83
N PHE A 91 12.67 -2.67 -1.66
CA PHE A 91 12.96 -4.11 -1.55
C PHE A 91 11.87 -4.96 -2.21
N ALA A 92 10.59 -4.62 -2.02
CA ALA A 92 9.48 -5.30 -2.69
C ALA A 92 9.60 -5.20 -4.22
N GLY A 93 9.88 -3.99 -4.74
CA GLY A 93 10.08 -3.77 -6.17
C GLY A 93 11.31 -4.50 -6.72
N ALA A 94 12.42 -4.53 -5.99
CA ALA A 94 13.63 -5.26 -6.38
C ALA A 94 13.38 -6.78 -6.42
N GLN A 95 12.69 -7.32 -5.41
CA GLN A 95 12.28 -8.72 -5.38
C GLN A 95 11.37 -9.06 -6.58
N LEU A 96 10.38 -8.22 -6.85
CA LEU A 96 9.48 -8.39 -7.99
C LEU A 96 10.23 -8.37 -9.33
N ALA A 97 11.23 -7.49 -9.49
CA ALA A 97 12.08 -7.43 -10.67
C ALA A 97 12.88 -8.74 -10.86
N VAL A 98 13.51 -9.25 -9.80
CA VAL A 98 14.27 -10.52 -9.84
C VAL A 98 13.34 -11.70 -10.17
N SER A 99 12.19 -11.79 -9.52
CA SER A 99 11.20 -12.85 -9.78
C SER A 99 10.65 -12.78 -11.20
N SER A 100 10.45 -11.58 -11.74
CA SER A 100 9.98 -11.38 -13.11
C SER A 100 11.04 -11.82 -14.13
N PHE A 101 12.32 -11.53 -13.89
CA PHE A 101 13.41 -11.98 -14.76
C PHE A 101 13.54 -13.51 -14.76
N GLY A 102 13.37 -14.15 -13.61
CA GLY A 102 13.35 -15.62 -13.52
C GLY A 102 12.25 -16.25 -14.39
N GLN A 103 11.04 -15.66 -14.40
CA GLN A 103 9.92 -16.14 -15.21
C GLN A 103 10.14 -15.99 -16.73
N LEU A 104 11.03 -15.09 -17.16
CA LEU A 104 11.41 -14.98 -18.59
C LEU A 104 12.31 -16.13 -19.03
N ILE A 105 13.11 -16.69 -18.11
CA ILE A 105 14.06 -17.77 -18.40
C ILE A 105 13.38 -19.14 -18.30
N ASP A 106 12.53 -19.33 -17.28
CA ASP A 106 11.75 -20.55 -17.08
C ASP A 106 10.25 -20.21 -17.02
N PRO A 107 9.55 -20.20 -18.18
CA PRO A 107 8.15 -19.83 -18.24
C PRO A 107 7.28 -20.89 -17.55
N VAL A 108 6.83 -20.60 -16.33
CA VAL A 108 5.81 -21.41 -15.67
C VAL A 108 4.49 -21.25 -16.43
N THR A 109 3.85 -22.37 -16.77
CA THR A 109 2.51 -22.37 -17.37
C THR A 109 1.51 -21.77 -16.40
N ARG A 110 1.10 -20.51 -16.64
CA ARG A 110 -0.02 -19.89 -15.93
C ARG A 110 -1.32 -20.42 -16.51
N SER A 111 -2.15 -21.00 -15.65
CA SER A 111 -3.54 -21.26 -15.99
C SER A 111 -4.22 -19.94 -16.38
N ILE A 112 -5.02 -19.95 -17.45
CA ILE A 112 -5.82 -18.80 -17.84
C ILE A 112 -6.71 -18.44 -16.64
N PRO A 113 -6.65 -17.19 -16.14
CA PRO A 113 -7.47 -16.78 -15.01
C PRO A 113 -8.94 -17.02 -15.32
N ASP A 114 -9.65 -17.65 -14.40
CA ASP A 114 -11.08 -17.84 -14.54
C ASP A 114 -11.79 -16.47 -14.69
N LYS A 115 -12.94 -16.44 -15.38
CA LYS A 115 -13.67 -15.19 -15.67
C LYS A 115 -13.97 -14.39 -14.39
N ILE A 116 -14.21 -15.07 -13.28
CA ILE A 116 -14.44 -14.46 -11.97
C ILE A 116 -13.21 -13.68 -11.49
N SER A 117 -12.00 -14.21 -11.72
CA SER A 117 -10.73 -13.56 -11.35
C SER A 117 -10.53 -12.24 -12.09
N LEU A 118 -10.92 -12.17 -13.37
CA LEU A 118 -10.83 -10.95 -14.17
C LEU A 118 -11.71 -9.82 -13.61
N TYR A 119 -12.97 -10.13 -13.25
CA TYR A 119 -13.86 -9.13 -12.64
C TYR A 119 -13.27 -8.56 -11.34
N ILE A 120 -12.62 -9.41 -10.55
CA ILE A 120 -12.00 -9.01 -9.29
C ILE A 120 -10.78 -8.13 -9.50
N VAL A 121 -9.93 -8.46 -10.48
CA VAL A 121 -8.80 -7.61 -10.85
C VAL A 121 -9.28 -6.22 -11.25
N VAL A 122 -10.37 -6.13 -12.01
CA VAL A 122 -10.98 -4.83 -12.36
C VAL A 122 -11.46 -4.08 -11.12
N VAL A 123 -12.24 -4.73 -10.24
CA VAL A 123 -12.71 -4.12 -8.98
C VAL A 123 -11.54 -3.66 -8.11
N SER A 124 -10.48 -4.46 -8.04
CA SER A 124 -9.24 -4.15 -7.35
C SER A 124 -8.56 -2.90 -7.90
N ILE A 125 -8.39 -2.83 -9.22
CA ILE A 125 -7.80 -1.68 -9.90
C ILE A 125 -8.57 -0.41 -9.56
N PHE A 126 -9.90 -0.45 -9.65
CA PHE A 126 -10.75 0.68 -9.25
C PHE A 126 -10.59 1.04 -7.77
N GLY A 127 -10.58 0.04 -6.88
CA GLY A 127 -10.36 0.25 -5.44
C GLY A 127 -9.02 0.90 -5.13
N LYS A 128 -7.91 0.37 -5.67
CA LYS A 128 -6.57 0.92 -5.48
C LYS A 128 -6.44 2.31 -6.10
N LEU A 129 -7.04 2.58 -7.25
CA LEU A 129 -7.06 3.93 -7.84
C LEU A 129 -7.75 4.95 -6.93
N LEU A 130 -8.92 4.61 -6.38
CA LEU A 130 -9.66 5.48 -5.47
C LEU A 130 -8.88 5.76 -4.18
N LEU A 131 -8.30 4.71 -3.58
CA LEU A 131 -7.47 4.84 -2.37
C LEU A 131 -6.21 5.66 -2.64
N SER A 132 -5.52 5.39 -3.75
CA SER A 132 -4.34 6.15 -4.18
C SER A 132 -4.67 7.62 -4.39
N TRP A 133 -5.77 7.93 -5.08
CA TRP A 133 -6.22 9.30 -5.28
C TRP A 133 -6.53 10.01 -3.96
N TYR A 134 -7.26 9.34 -3.06
CA TYR A 134 -7.63 9.88 -1.75
C TYR A 134 -6.39 10.17 -0.89
N LEU A 135 -5.45 9.22 -0.81
CA LEU A 135 -4.19 9.38 -0.07
C LEU A 135 -3.29 10.45 -0.69
N HIS A 136 -3.20 10.51 -2.02
CA HIS A 136 -2.39 11.52 -2.69
C HIS A 136 -2.92 12.93 -2.44
N LYS A 137 -4.24 13.11 -2.56
CA LYS A 137 -4.92 14.38 -2.28
C LYS A 137 -4.72 14.79 -0.83
N THR A 138 -4.94 13.88 0.12
CA THR A 138 -4.79 14.16 1.55
C THR A 138 -3.33 14.43 1.90
N GLY A 139 -2.39 13.66 1.37
CA GLY A 139 -0.96 13.81 1.58
C GLY A 139 -0.43 15.17 1.12
N LYS A 140 -0.89 15.66 -0.04
CA LYS A 140 -0.55 17.03 -0.50
C LYS A 140 -1.16 18.12 0.38
N LEU A 141 -2.40 17.95 0.84
CA LEU A 141 -3.07 18.92 1.69
C LEU A 141 -2.41 19.09 3.06
N VAL A 142 -1.68 18.08 3.53
CA VAL A 142 -1.08 18.06 4.87
C VAL A 142 0.45 17.95 4.84
N ASP A 143 1.04 18.08 3.65
CA ASP A 143 2.49 17.96 3.40
C ASP A 143 3.12 16.71 4.04
N SER A 144 2.46 15.56 3.87
CA SER A 144 2.90 14.27 4.42
C SER A 144 3.55 13.42 3.35
N ALA A 145 4.87 13.27 3.45
CA ALA A 145 5.65 12.46 2.53
C ALA A 145 5.30 10.97 2.63
N MET A 146 5.00 10.45 3.83
CA MET A 146 4.56 9.06 4.03
C MET A 146 3.23 8.75 3.30
N LEU A 147 2.24 9.65 3.36
CA LEU A 147 0.97 9.45 2.65
C LEU A 147 1.16 9.51 1.13
N ILE A 148 1.99 10.44 0.66
CA ILE A 148 2.31 10.55 -0.77
C ILE A 148 3.07 9.31 -1.27
N ALA A 149 4.00 8.80 -0.48
CA ALA A 149 4.74 7.58 -0.81
C ALA A 149 3.80 6.37 -0.90
N ASN A 150 2.91 6.19 0.08
CA ASN A 150 1.93 5.10 0.06
C ASN A 150 0.97 5.21 -1.15
N ALA A 151 0.49 6.42 -1.43
CA ALA A 151 -0.36 6.66 -2.60
C ALA A 151 0.35 6.31 -3.93
N ARG A 152 1.65 6.61 -4.03
CA ARG A 152 2.46 6.25 -5.21
C ARG A 152 2.65 4.74 -5.32
N ASN A 153 2.87 4.04 -4.20
CA ASN A 153 2.93 2.58 -4.20
C ASN A 153 1.66 1.96 -4.80
N MET A 154 0.49 2.34 -4.25
CA MET A 154 -0.80 1.83 -4.73
C MET A 154 -1.06 2.17 -6.21
N LYS A 155 -0.55 3.30 -6.71
CA LYS A 155 -0.64 3.65 -8.12
C LYS A 155 0.23 2.73 -8.99
N ASN A 156 1.43 2.39 -8.52
CA ASN A 156 2.30 1.45 -9.23
C ASN A 156 1.66 0.06 -9.25
N ASP A 157 1.02 -0.36 -8.16
CA ASP A 157 0.30 -1.64 -8.12
C ASP A 157 -0.81 -1.69 -9.15
N VAL A 158 -1.56 -0.60 -9.35
CA VAL A 158 -2.56 -0.53 -10.43
C VAL A 158 -1.91 -0.76 -11.80
N VAL A 159 -0.75 -0.16 -12.06
CA VAL A 159 -0.02 -0.37 -13.32
C VAL A 159 0.39 -1.83 -13.47
N ILE A 160 0.87 -2.44 -12.39
CA ILE A 160 1.25 -3.86 -12.37
C ILE A 160 0.00 -4.73 -12.62
N SER A 161 -1.10 -4.50 -11.93
CA SER A 161 -2.37 -5.25 -12.09
C SER A 161 -2.98 -5.12 -13.48
N VAL A 162 -2.75 -4.02 -14.20
CA VAL A 162 -3.21 -3.85 -15.60
C VAL A 162 -2.31 -4.59 -16.59
N SER A 163 -1.05 -4.83 -16.22
CA SER A 163 -0.05 -5.47 -17.09
C SER A 163 -0.15 -6.99 -17.10
N VAL A 164 -0.93 -7.58 -16.18
CA VAL A 164 -1.13 -9.03 -15.99
C VAL A 164 -2.50 -9.48 -16.44
#